data_AF-J9BC19-F1
#
_entry.id   AF-J9BC19-F1
#
_cell.length_a   1.000
_cell.length_b   1.000
_cell.length_c   1.000
_cell.angle_alpha   90.00
_cell.angle_beta   90.00
_cell.angle_gamma   90.00
#
_symmetry.space_group_name_H-M   'P 1'
#
loop_
_entity.id
_entity.type
_entity.pdbx_description
1 polymer ?
#
loop_
_entity_poly.entity_id
_entity_poly.type
_entity_poly.pdbx_seq_one_letter_code
_entity_poly.pdbx_strand_id
1 'polypeptide(L)' 'MFQSDGELENDELLAVNVKKMLSIGEPLVHVVGKIEKMTIAYPEHNLEIVRSGKYVFIVKKKTNN' A
#
# COMPACT_ATOMS: atom_id res chain seq x y z
N MET A 1 8.81 14.06 -3.85
CA MET A 1 8.94 13.39 -5.15
C MET A 1 8.60 11.94 -4.93
N PHE A 2 7.61 11.40 -5.65
CA PHE A 2 7.35 9.96 -5.65
C PHE A 2 8.35 9.29 -6.59
N GLN A 3 8.71 8.05 -6.30
CA GLN A 3 9.53 7.21 -7.16
C GLN A 3 8.72 5.96 -7.48
N SER A 4 8.77 5.54 -8.73
CA SER A 4 8.03 4.40 -9.25
C SER A 4 8.88 3.70 -10.30
N ASP A 5 8.75 2.39 -10.39
CA ASP A 5 9.51 1.55 -11.33
C ASP A 5 8.70 0.29 -11.64
N GLY A 6 9.07 -0.41 -12.71
CA GLY A 6 8.47 -1.66 -13.15
C GLY A 6 6.98 -1.55 -13.46
N GLU A 7 6.19 -2.53 -13.03
CA GLU A 7 4.75 -2.61 -13.33
C GLU A 7 3.90 -1.52 -12.63
N LEU A 8 4.50 -0.73 -11.74
CA LEU A 8 3.83 0.37 -11.02
C LEU A 8 4.33 1.75 -11.47
N GLU A 9 5.11 1.81 -12.56
CA GLU A 9 5.70 3.05 -13.05
C GLU A 9 4.61 4.10 -13.38
N ASN A 10 4.75 5.29 -12.80
CA ASN A 10 3.85 6.45 -13.00
C ASN A 10 2.36 6.18 -12.69
N ASP A 11 2.03 5.15 -11.90
CA ASP A 11 0.66 4.90 -11.45
C ASP A 11 0.26 5.82 -10.28
N GLU A 12 0.00 7.09 -10.61
CA GLU A 12 -0.42 8.10 -9.65
C GLU A 12 -1.79 7.77 -9.02
N LEU A 13 -2.67 7.10 -9.78
CA LEU A 13 -4.01 6.74 -9.31
C LEU A 13 -3.92 5.71 -8.18
N LEU A 14 -3.08 4.68 -8.33
CA LEU A 14 -2.77 3.72 -7.29
C LEU A 14 -2.23 4.42 -6.04
N ALA A 15 -1.25 5.32 -6.20
CA ALA A 15 -0.66 6.04 -5.08
C ALA A 15 -1.70 6.88 -4.31
N VAL A 16 -2.59 7.58 -5.02
CA VAL A 16 -3.69 8.35 -4.42
C VAL A 16 -4.67 7.45 -3.68
N ASN A 17 -5.05 6.32 -4.27
CA ASN A 17 -6.01 5.39 -3.67
C ASN A 17 -5.44 4.69 -2.45
N VAL A 18 -4.17 4.26 -2.48
CA VAL A 18 -3.48 3.72 -1.30
C VAL A 18 -3.44 4.75 -0.18
N LYS A 19 -3.15 6.02 -0.50
CA LYS A 19 -3.16 7.10 0.50
C LYS A 19 -4.54 7.27 1.14
N LYS A 20 -5.61 7.23 0.35
CA LYS A 20 -7.00 7.29 0.86
C LYS A 20 -7.30 6.11 1.78
N MET A 21 -6.98 4.88 1.36
CA MET A 21 -7.19 3.68 2.18
C MET A 21 -6.48 3.76 3.52
N LEU A 22 -5.22 4.21 3.53
CA LEU A 22 -4.46 4.38 4.76
C LEU A 22 -5.06 5.45 5.68
N SER A 23 -5.58 6.55 5.11
CA SER A 23 -6.23 7.62 5.89
C SER A 23 -7.52 7.17 6.58
N ILE A 24 -8.25 6.20 6.00
CA ILE A 24 -9.44 5.60 6.61
C ILE A 24 -9.07 4.81 7.88
N GLY A 25 -7.90 4.17 7.89
CA GLY A 25 -7.42 3.40 9.04
C GLY A 25 -6.84 4.25 10.17
N GLU A 26 -6.45 5.50 9.91
CA GLU A 26 -5.83 6.38 10.93
C GLU A 26 -6.74 6.64 12.15
N PRO A 27 -8.04 6.95 11.99
CA PRO A 27 -8.94 7.08 13.13
C PRO A 27 -9.05 5.81 13.98
N LEU A 28 -8.83 4.64 13.39
CA LEU A 28 -8.96 3.34 14.05
C LEU A 28 -7.74 2.95 14.88
N VAL A 29 -6.68 3.77 14.89
CA VAL A 29 -5.41 3.45 15.60
C VAL A 29 -5.61 3.12 17.07
N HIS A 30 -6.60 3.74 17.72
CA HIS A 30 -6.92 3.51 19.14
C HIS A 30 -7.65 2.18 19.39
N VAL A 31 -8.22 1.58 18.34
CA VAL A 31 -9.03 0.35 18.42
C VAL A 31 -8.24 -0.86 17.93
N VAL A 32 -7.57 -0.74 16.78
CA VAL A 32 -6.89 -1.87 16.11
C VAL A 32 -5.37 -1.72 16.10
N GLY A 33 -4.84 -0.63 16.67
CA GLY A 33 -3.42 -0.28 16.59
C GLY A 33 -3.05 0.35 15.25
N LYS A 34 -1.78 0.74 15.12
CA LYS A 34 -1.26 1.33 13.89
C LYS A 34 -1.10 0.26 12.81
N ILE A 35 -1.66 0.54 11.63
CA ILE A 35 -1.49 -0.31 10.45
C ILE A 35 -0.07 -0.12 9.92
N GLU A 36 0.82 -1.06 10.23
CA GLU A 36 2.20 -1.07 9.73
C GLU A 36 2.30 -1.66 8.32
N LYS A 37 1.46 -2.65 8.00
CA LYS A 37 1.38 -3.32 6.70
C LYS A 37 -0.07 -3.59 6.30
N MET A 38 -0.39 -3.36 5.03
CA MET A 38 -1.66 -3.69 4.40
C MET A 38 -1.39 -4.52 3.15
N THR A 39 -2.22 -5.52 2.88
CA THR A 39 -2.11 -6.34 1.67
C THR A 39 -3.45 -6.34 0.95
N ILE A 40 -3.44 -5.94 -0.33
CA ILE A 40 -4.60 -6.06 -1.22
C ILE A 40 -4.36 -7.31 -2.06
N ALA A 41 -5.19 -8.33 -1.85
CA ALA A 41 -5.08 -9.59 -2.54
C ALA A 41 -5.89 -9.57 -3.84
N TYR A 42 -5.21 -9.80 -4.97
CA TYR A 42 -5.81 -10.07 -6.26
C TYR A 42 -5.60 -11.55 -6.61
N PRO A 43 -6.37 -12.10 -7.58
CA PRO A 43 -6.23 -13.50 -7.97
C PRO A 43 -4.80 -13.89 -8.42
N GLU A 44 -4.10 -12.99 -9.12
CA GLU A 44 -2.80 -13.30 -9.73
C GLU A 44 -1.60 -12.69 -8.99
N HIS A 45 -1.85 -11.69 -8.14
CA HIS A 45 -0.81 -10.97 -7.44
C HIS A 45 -1.34 -10.34 -6.15
N ASN A 46 -0.43 -9.92 -5.29
CA ASN A 46 -0.73 -9.12 -4.13
C ASN A 46 -0.06 -7.77 -4.26
N LEU A 47 -0.75 -6.72 -3.83
CA LEU A 47 -0.11 -5.44 -3.53
C LEU A 47 0.19 -5.41 -2.04
N GLU A 48 1.47 -5.33 -1.69
CA GLU A 48 1.91 -5.08 -0.32
C GLU A 48 2.19 -3.59 -0.13
N ILE A 49 1.53 -3.00 0.85
CA ILE A 49 1.69 -1.61 1.25
C ILE A 49 2.33 -1.60 2.64
N VAL A 50 3.50 -0.98 2.77
CA VAL A 50 4.25 -0.91 4.04
C VAL A 50 4.56 0.55 4.38
N ARG A 51 4.37 0.92 5.65
CA ARG A 51 4.76 2.23 6.19
C ARG A 51 6.13 2.12 6.86
N SER A 52 7.05 3.02 6.51
CA SER A 52 8.33 3.15 7.23
C SER A 52 8.69 4.63 7.37
N GLY A 53 8.66 5.11 8.62
CA GLY A 53 8.76 6.53 8.93
C GLY A 53 7.67 7.34 8.21
N LYS A 54 8.09 8.33 7.41
CA LYS A 54 7.21 9.19 6.60
C LYS A 54 6.88 8.64 5.21
N TYR A 55 7.43 7.47 4.86
CA TYR A 55 7.32 6.89 3.53
C TYR A 55 6.31 5.74 3.50
N VAL A 56 5.65 5.61 2.36
CA VAL A 56 4.77 4.50 2.03
C VAL A 56 5.40 3.77 0.85
N PHE A 57 5.61 2.48 1.00
CA PHE A 57 6.14 1.59 -0.03
C PHE A 57 5.01 0.74 -0.56
N ILE A 58 4.92 0.61 -1.88
CA ILE A 58 3.93 -0.23 -2.56
C ILE A 58 4.71 -1.21 -3.43
N VAL A 59 4.51 -2.50 -3.21
CA VAL A 59 5.20 -3.56 -3.94
C VAL A 59 4.16 -4.51 -4.51
N LYS A 60 4.23 -4.75 -5.83
CA LYS A 60 3.48 -5.80 -6.49
C LYS A 60 4.26 -7.11 -6.41
N LYS A 61 3.67 -8.14 -5.82
CA LYS A 61 4.24 -9.48 -5.72
C LYS A 61 3.36 -10.47 -6.45
N LYS A 62 3.93 -11.34 -7.29
CA LYS A 62 3.17 -12.48 -7.83
C LYS A 62 2.68 -13.35 -6.68
N THR A 63 1.46 -13.85 -6.79
CA THR A 63 0.94 -14.84 -5.84
C THR A 63 1.59 -16.17 -6.19
N ASN A 64 2.60 -16.58 -5.41
CA ASN A 64 3.12 -17.94 -5.48
C ASN A 64 2.08 -18.84 -4.80
N ASN A 65 1.30 -19.56 -5.60
CA ASN A 65 0.65 -20.78 -5.12
C ASN A 65 1.69 -21.89 -5.01
#